data_AF-A0A924WRY2-F1
#
_entry.id   AF-A0A924WRY2-F1
#
_cell.length_a   1.000
_cell.length_b   1.000
_cell.length_c   1.000
_cell.angle_alpha   90.00
_cell.angle_beta   90.00
_cell.angle_gamma   90.00
#
_symmetry.space_group_name_H-M   'P 1'
#
loop_
_entity.id
_entity.type
_entity.pdbx_description
1 polymer ?
#
loop_
_entity_poly.entity_id
_entity_poly.type
_entity_poly.pdbx_seq_one_letter_code
_entity_poly.pdbx_strand_id
1 'polypeptide(L)'
;MMKALIAALAVSLHSHVGAQTKAGAAKGSGALVAERQIVATESDAAKNFTLGRDNGKTLTVDLARTLPALSAQRFTVLSVSRNGVESVASRNLTVSAQGVVRWQDISPGNFGLWRIVVRAEDGTGRQRDIALPVDVKLPPETPTICENPARAWCAFLRERWAQEEAAGNLEDFYNNRDGGHANFPIAQFSRQLRALAGGHATLVSPWPTRNVVGNASVYYQGPFAANMERFHSFTNAEFDAKVRVYEANHVFWYPAHTDIFGSGDLFHFNAAYSNTTVGSSGSEMDEVERTFIVWAAFRPDVKMRLVERGLLAPITQMLLRRNRVDSVADYLTGAAHPSGMSDIPAANAERKLLELAQATNAITVRDIPPLARLRVVSEDFTGADRELLATNAWGVHRIWRREDAQREVVLSAEDSVDLNGRPLTYQWVVLRGSKLVKVEPVDPDGRSVRIVFNYPQRYQFEPLPPGGQTNWTTRVDVGLFAHNGVAHSPPALFTVFGLDGETRFYDLTGRMLWRKPTGRPDHARLK
;
A
#
# COMPACT_ATOMS: atom_id res chain seq x y z
N MET A 1 10.12 27.08 33.05
CA MET A 1 10.92 28.20 32.51
C MET A 1 10.71 28.31 31.00
N MET A 2 9.46 28.54 30.56
CA MET A 2 9.07 28.51 29.13
C MET A 2 7.73 29.25 28.99
N LYS A 3 7.76 30.58 29.14
CA LYS A 3 6.56 31.46 29.12
C LYS A 3 6.86 32.90 28.67
N ALA A 4 7.96 33.11 27.94
CA ALA A 4 8.43 34.42 27.51
C ALA A 4 9.09 34.35 26.12
N LEU A 5 8.29 34.08 25.07
CA LEU A 5 8.70 34.29 23.67
C LEU A 5 7.51 34.48 22.70
N ILE A 6 6.44 35.15 23.15
CA ILE A 6 5.32 35.58 22.28
C ILE A 6 4.90 37.01 22.69
N ALA A 7 5.71 38.00 22.31
CA ALA A 7 5.35 39.42 22.18
C ALA A 7 6.55 40.23 21.66
N ALA A 8 6.31 41.18 20.75
CA ALA A 8 7.28 42.11 20.14
C ALA A 8 8.37 41.45 19.24
N LEU A 9 8.83 42.06 18.13
CA LEU A 9 8.51 43.37 17.54
C LEU A 9 8.03 43.25 16.09
N ALA A 10 7.04 44.07 15.73
CA ALA A 10 7.00 44.73 14.43
C ALA A 10 7.46 46.19 14.65
N VAL A 11 8.14 46.81 13.65
CA VAL A 11 8.13 48.26 13.28
C VAL A 11 9.39 48.63 12.47
N SER A 12 9.19 49.48 11.44
CA SER A 12 10.19 50.17 10.60
C SER A 12 10.96 49.30 9.58
N LEU A 13 11.27 49.74 8.35
CA LEU A 13 11.42 51.12 7.84
C LEU A 13 10.41 51.57 6.76
N HIS A 14 10.35 52.89 6.59
CA HIS A 14 9.58 53.67 5.60
C HIS A 14 10.49 54.26 4.49
N SER A 15 9.87 54.96 3.53
CA SER A 15 10.46 55.89 2.51
C SER A 15 11.03 55.21 1.24
N HIS A 16 10.92 55.72 0.01
CA HIS A 16 10.37 56.95 -0.62
C HIS A 16 9.72 56.56 -1.98
N VAL A 17 8.99 57.36 -2.82
CA VAL A 17 8.51 58.77 -2.85
C VAL A 17 7.14 58.78 -3.60
N GLY A 18 6.19 59.70 -3.37
CA GLY A 18 5.92 60.94 -4.13
C GLY A 18 5.38 60.74 -5.57
N ALA A 19 4.35 61.44 -6.08
CA ALA A 19 3.62 62.61 -5.57
C ALA A 19 2.16 62.70 -6.10
N GLN A 20 1.39 63.66 -5.58
CA GLN A 20 -0.02 63.93 -5.91
C GLN A 20 -0.19 64.83 -7.15
N THR A 21 -1.38 64.78 -7.78
CA THR A 21 -2.12 66.00 -8.18
C THR A 21 -3.62 65.82 -7.92
N LYS A 22 -4.33 66.93 -7.69
CA LYS A 22 -5.77 67.01 -7.34
C LYS A 22 -6.57 67.71 -8.44
N ALA A 23 -7.89 67.50 -8.34
CA ALA A 23 -8.99 68.44 -8.62
C ALA A 23 -9.74 68.31 -9.96
N GLY A 24 -11.07 68.46 -9.87
CA GLY A 24 -12.00 68.46 -11.00
C GLY A 24 -13.35 67.83 -10.65
N ALA A 25 -14.25 68.59 -10.01
CA ALA A 25 -15.63 68.14 -9.75
C ALA A 25 -16.60 68.75 -10.77
N ALA A 26 -17.45 67.92 -11.38
CA ALA A 26 -18.62 68.37 -12.14
C ALA A 26 -19.77 67.36 -12.00
N LYS A 27 -20.99 67.84 -11.75
CA LYS A 27 -22.21 67.04 -11.77
C LYS A 27 -22.69 66.90 -13.22
N GLY A 28 -23.15 65.71 -13.62
CA GLY A 28 -23.77 65.47 -14.93
C GLY A 28 -24.55 64.17 -14.95
N SER A 29 -25.83 64.25 -15.29
CA SER A 29 -26.78 63.14 -15.43
C SER A 29 -26.43 62.14 -16.54
N GLY A 30 -26.75 60.86 -16.35
CA GLY A 30 -26.78 59.89 -17.44
C GLY A 30 -26.64 58.44 -16.98
N ALA A 31 -27.76 57.74 -16.80
CA ALA A 31 -27.74 56.30 -16.54
C ALA A 31 -27.47 55.55 -17.86
N LEU A 32 -26.25 55.02 -18.01
CA LEU A 32 -25.92 53.99 -18.98
C LEU A 32 -25.35 52.80 -18.22
N VAL A 33 -26.07 51.69 -18.23
CA VAL A 33 -25.59 50.41 -17.70
C VAL A 33 -24.55 49.88 -18.70
N ALA A 34 -23.30 50.30 -18.52
CA ALA A 34 -22.18 49.71 -19.23
C ALA A 34 -22.03 48.26 -18.78
N GLU A 35 -22.36 47.32 -19.68
CA GLU A 35 -22.19 45.89 -19.44
C GLU A 35 -20.70 45.59 -19.24
N ARG A 36 -20.29 45.40 -17.98
CA ARG A 36 -18.91 45.04 -17.64
C ARG A 36 -18.61 43.64 -18.17
N GLN A 37 -17.99 43.59 -19.33
CA GLN A 37 -17.31 42.42 -19.84
C GLN A 37 -16.19 42.04 -18.86
N ILE A 38 -16.48 41.12 -17.93
CA ILE A 38 -15.45 40.54 -17.07
C ILE A 38 -14.64 39.58 -17.95
N VAL A 39 -13.59 40.12 -18.54
CA VAL A 39 -12.52 39.35 -19.18
C VAL A 39 -11.83 38.57 -18.07
N ALA A 40 -12.00 37.25 -18.06
CA ALA A 40 -11.12 36.40 -17.27
C ALA A 40 -9.72 36.54 -17.87
N THR A 41 -8.76 36.98 -17.07
CA THR A 41 -7.37 37.12 -17.50
C THR A 41 -6.76 35.73 -17.73
N GLU A 42 -5.76 35.65 -18.62
CA GLU A 42 -5.11 34.37 -18.98
C GLU A 42 -4.56 33.62 -17.75
N SER A 43 -4.27 34.33 -16.66
CA SER A 43 -3.87 33.78 -15.35
C SER A 43 -4.84 32.75 -14.77
N ASP A 44 -6.15 32.93 -14.95
CA ASP A 44 -7.16 32.19 -14.19
C ASP A 44 -7.56 30.88 -14.89
N ALA A 45 -7.33 30.82 -16.21
CA ALA A 45 -7.64 29.68 -17.07
C ALA A 45 -6.41 28.80 -17.40
N ALA A 46 -5.19 29.23 -17.06
CA ALA A 46 -3.94 28.50 -17.31
C ALA A 46 -3.71 27.28 -16.37
N LYS A 47 -4.77 26.51 -16.09
CA LYS A 47 -4.64 25.20 -15.43
C LYS A 47 -4.39 24.15 -16.52
N ASN A 48 -3.27 23.43 -16.41
CA ASN A 48 -2.85 22.43 -17.40
C ASN A 48 -3.95 21.38 -17.65
N PHE A 49 -4.58 21.45 -18.82
CA PHE A 49 -5.60 20.49 -19.26
C PHE A 49 -4.94 19.14 -19.51
N THR A 50 -5.39 18.10 -18.81
CA THR A 50 -4.77 16.78 -18.86
C THR A 50 -5.48 15.90 -19.89
N LEU A 51 -4.71 15.23 -20.73
CA LEU A 51 -5.21 14.15 -21.58
C LEU A 51 -5.77 13.01 -20.71
N GLY A 52 -6.85 12.39 -21.15
CA GLY A 52 -7.45 11.24 -20.50
C GLY A 52 -6.60 9.97 -20.65
N ARG A 53 -6.94 8.94 -19.88
CA ARG A 53 -6.19 7.68 -19.84
C ARG A 53 -6.31 6.82 -21.11
N ASP A 54 -7.24 7.16 -22.03
CA ASP A 54 -7.51 6.48 -23.31
C ASP A 54 -6.36 6.64 -24.33
N ASN A 55 -5.16 6.18 -23.99
CA ASN A 55 -3.95 6.23 -24.84
C ASN A 55 -3.64 7.62 -25.44
N GLY A 56 -4.04 8.70 -24.76
CA GLY A 56 -3.87 10.08 -25.22
C GLY A 56 -4.78 10.52 -26.37
N LYS A 57 -5.79 9.72 -26.74
CA LYS A 57 -6.75 10.04 -27.81
C LYS A 57 -7.95 10.86 -27.34
N THR A 58 -8.29 10.80 -26.06
CA THR A 58 -9.41 11.56 -25.48
C THR A 58 -8.89 12.66 -24.54
N LEU A 59 -9.27 13.92 -24.76
CA LEU A 59 -9.10 15.01 -23.78
C LEU A 59 -10.44 15.30 -23.11
N THR A 60 -10.45 15.40 -21.77
CA THR A 60 -11.67 15.72 -21.00
C THR A 60 -11.45 16.95 -20.12
N VAL A 61 -12.38 17.91 -20.18
CA VAL A 61 -12.39 19.12 -19.33
C VAL A 61 -13.72 19.22 -18.61
N ASP A 62 -13.68 19.28 -17.29
CA ASP A 62 -14.86 19.59 -16.46
C ASP A 62 -14.95 21.10 -16.24
N LEU A 63 -15.87 21.77 -16.95
CA LEU A 63 -16.07 23.22 -16.86
C LEU A 63 -16.71 23.63 -15.55
N ALA A 64 -17.61 22.82 -14.98
CA ALA A 64 -18.24 23.11 -13.69
C ALA A 64 -17.20 23.11 -12.56
N ARG A 65 -16.23 22.18 -12.58
CA ARG A 65 -15.11 22.14 -11.65
C ARG A 65 -14.06 23.22 -11.91
N THR A 66 -13.83 23.59 -13.17
CA THR A 66 -12.82 24.59 -13.55
C THR A 66 -13.30 26.03 -13.30
N LEU A 67 -14.60 26.28 -13.50
CA LEU A 67 -15.26 27.58 -13.41
C LEU A 67 -16.50 27.52 -12.47
N PRO A 68 -16.32 27.20 -11.18
CA PRO A 68 -17.43 26.95 -10.24
C PRO A 68 -18.33 28.18 -9.97
N ALA A 69 -17.93 29.38 -10.40
CA ALA A 69 -18.77 30.58 -10.39
C ALA A 69 -19.87 30.59 -11.48
N LEU A 70 -19.92 29.58 -12.34
CA LEU A 70 -20.93 29.42 -13.38
C LEU A 70 -21.97 28.38 -12.96
N SER A 71 -23.09 28.84 -12.38
CA SER A 71 -24.30 28.03 -12.15
C SER A 71 -25.09 27.79 -13.45
N ALA A 72 -24.38 27.42 -14.52
CA ALA A 72 -24.95 27.19 -15.83
C ALA A 72 -25.69 25.84 -15.88
N GLN A 73 -26.86 25.83 -16.50
CA GLN A 73 -27.66 24.62 -16.72
C GLN A 73 -27.36 23.97 -18.08
N ARG A 74 -26.75 24.72 -19.00
CA ARG A 74 -26.41 24.26 -20.35
C ARG A 74 -25.09 24.85 -20.81
N PHE A 75 -24.32 24.05 -21.53
CA PHE A 75 -23.10 24.46 -22.22
C PHE A 75 -23.22 24.10 -23.71
N THR A 76 -22.59 24.88 -24.58
CA THR A 76 -22.58 24.64 -26.04
C THR A 76 -21.30 25.18 -26.64
N VAL A 77 -20.64 24.41 -27.51
CA VAL A 77 -19.41 24.85 -28.19
C VAL A 77 -19.81 25.75 -29.35
N LEU A 78 -19.18 26.92 -29.42
CA LEU A 78 -19.37 27.87 -30.52
C LEU A 78 -18.30 27.69 -31.59
N SER A 79 -17.02 27.60 -31.19
CA SER A 79 -15.91 27.43 -32.12
C SER A 79 -14.71 26.76 -31.47
N VAL A 80 -13.88 26.15 -32.33
CA VAL A 80 -12.60 25.54 -31.98
C VAL A 80 -11.58 26.08 -32.97
N SER A 81 -10.56 26.79 -32.49
CA SER A 81 -9.56 27.41 -33.35
C SER A 81 -8.13 27.16 -32.85
N ARG A 82 -7.17 27.19 -33.77
CA ARG A 82 -5.74 27.07 -33.49
C ARG A 82 -5.02 28.20 -34.23
N ASN A 83 -4.16 28.93 -33.52
CA ASN A 83 -3.45 30.10 -34.06
C ASN A 83 -4.38 31.12 -34.77
N GLY A 84 -5.61 31.28 -34.27
CA GLY A 84 -6.63 32.17 -34.86
C GLY A 84 -7.40 31.59 -36.06
N VAL A 85 -7.03 30.42 -36.58
CA VAL A 85 -7.74 29.74 -37.67
C VAL A 85 -8.78 28.77 -37.09
N GLU A 86 -10.05 28.94 -37.49
CA GLU A 86 -11.13 28.04 -37.10
C GLU A 86 -10.95 26.64 -37.74
N SER A 87 -11.25 25.59 -36.98
CA SER A 87 -10.94 24.21 -37.36
C SER A 87 -12.16 23.32 -37.36
N VAL A 88 -12.26 22.49 -38.40
CA VAL A 88 -13.20 21.36 -38.49
C VAL A 88 -12.90 20.22 -37.50
N ALA A 89 -11.80 20.30 -36.74
CA ALA A 89 -11.49 19.34 -35.66
C ALA A 89 -12.51 19.39 -34.50
N SER A 90 -13.42 20.37 -34.49
CA SER A 90 -14.61 20.46 -33.63
C SER A 90 -15.57 19.27 -33.77
N ARG A 91 -15.54 18.50 -34.88
CA ARG A 91 -16.46 17.38 -35.13
C ARG A 91 -16.40 16.26 -34.09
N ASN A 92 -15.22 16.05 -33.48
CA ASN A 92 -15.02 15.03 -32.45
C ASN A 92 -15.08 15.62 -31.02
N LEU A 93 -15.54 16.87 -30.90
CA LEU A 93 -15.63 17.57 -29.62
C LEU A 93 -17.11 17.71 -29.22
N THR A 94 -17.42 17.15 -28.05
CA THR A 94 -18.76 17.13 -27.45
C THR A 94 -18.73 17.84 -26.11
N VAL A 95 -19.88 18.36 -25.66
CA VAL A 95 -20.05 18.92 -24.32
C VAL A 95 -21.32 18.36 -23.71
N SER A 96 -21.23 17.81 -22.50
CA SER A 96 -22.40 17.32 -21.76
C SER A 96 -23.20 18.48 -21.14
N ALA A 97 -24.45 18.20 -20.76
CA ALA A 97 -25.28 19.15 -20.01
C ALA A 97 -24.60 19.60 -18.70
N GLN A 98 -23.79 18.74 -18.09
CA GLN A 98 -23.00 18.99 -16.88
C GLN A 98 -21.70 19.80 -17.15
N GLY A 99 -21.48 20.28 -18.37
CA GLY A 99 -20.30 21.06 -18.73
C GLY A 99 -19.02 20.24 -18.87
N VAL A 100 -19.11 18.93 -19.15
CA VAL A 100 -17.92 18.12 -19.45
C VAL A 100 -17.64 18.18 -20.94
N VAL A 101 -16.57 18.88 -21.33
CA VAL A 101 -16.01 18.86 -22.69
C VAL A 101 -15.26 17.55 -22.88
N ARG A 102 -15.54 16.82 -23.97
CA ARG A 102 -14.76 15.65 -24.41
C ARG A 102 -14.36 15.82 -25.85
N TRP A 103 -13.07 15.69 -26.14
CA TRP A 103 -12.52 15.70 -27.49
C TRP A 103 -11.89 14.34 -27.78
N GLN A 104 -12.43 13.61 -28.76
CA GLN A 104 -12.02 12.25 -29.12
C GLN A 104 -11.13 12.21 -30.38
N ASP A 105 -10.42 11.09 -30.56
CA ASP A 105 -9.50 10.80 -31.67
C ASP A 105 -8.43 11.88 -31.93
N ILE A 106 -7.87 12.42 -30.85
CA ILE A 106 -6.73 13.36 -30.92
C ILE A 106 -5.55 12.66 -31.59
N SER A 107 -5.12 13.23 -32.73
CA SER A 107 -3.99 12.77 -33.53
C SER A 107 -2.80 13.74 -33.41
N PRO A 108 -1.61 13.41 -33.93
CA PRO A 108 -0.48 14.35 -33.92
C PRO A 108 -0.71 15.67 -34.65
N GLY A 109 -1.61 15.72 -35.64
CA GLY A 109 -2.04 16.98 -36.26
C GLY A 109 -2.79 17.92 -35.30
N ASN A 110 -3.34 17.37 -34.20
CA ASN A 110 -4.05 18.11 -33.18
C ASN A 110 -3.14 18.68 -32.07
N PHE A 111 -1.84 18.40 -32.05
CA PHE A 111 -0.98 18.91 -30.96
C PHE A 111 -0.64 20.40 -31.11
N GLY A 112 -0.83 21.19 -30.06
CA GLY A 112 -0.53 22.62 -29.96
C GLY A 112 -1.52 23.36 -29.06
N LEU A 113 -1.40 24.69 -28.99
CA LEU A 113 -2.35 25.54 -28.26
C LEU A 113 -3.63 25.78 -29.08
N TRP A 114 -4.76 25.43 -28.49
CA TRP A 114 -6.11 25.64 -29.03
C TRP A 114 -6.87 26.68 -28.23
N ARG A 115 -7.88 27.28 -28.87
CA ARG A 115 -8.87 28.13 -28.25
C ARG A 115 -10.25 27.53 -28.52
N ILE A 116 -10.88 27.01 -27.48
CA ILE A 116 -12.24 26.46 -27.51
C ILE A 116 -13.17 27.52 -26.93
N VAL A 117 -14.13 28.01 -27.71
CA VAL A 117 -15.14 28.96 -27.23
C VAL A 117 -16.40 28.18 -26.86
N VAL A 118 -16.80 28.25 -25.60
CA VAL A 118 -18.00 27.60 -25.06
C VAL A 118 -18.95 28.68 -24.55
N ARG A 119 -20.21 28.61 -24.97
CA ARG A 119 -21.32 29.35 -24.40
C ARG A 119 -21.87 28.60 -23.20
N ALA A 120 -21.91 29.28 -22.05
CA ALA A 120 -22.63 28.84 -20.87
C ALA A 120 -23.98 29.59 -20.80
N GLU A 121 -25.06 28.88 -20.49
CA GLU A 121 -26.40 29.44 -20.29
C GLU A 121 -26.92 29.04 -18.91
N ASP A 122 -27.36 30.03 -18.13
CA ASP A 122 -27.96 29.80 -16.81
C ASP A 122 -29.47 29.53 -16.89
N GLY A 123 -30.06 29.11 -15.76
CA GLY A 123 -31.49 28.82 -15.68
C GLY A 123 -32.43 30.03 -15.88
N THR A 124 -31.90 31.23 -16.12
CA THR A 124 -32.66 32.44 -16.47
C THR A 124 -32.55 32.77 -17.97
N GLY A 125 -31.84 31.95 -18.75
CA GLY A 125 -31.58 32.17 -20.18
C GLY A 125 -30.43 33.16 -20.45
N ARG A 126 -29.68 33.59 -19.42
CA ARG A 126 -28.54 34.48 -19.62
C ARG A 126 -27.36 33.69 -20.18
N GLN A 127 -26.85 34.13 -21.32
CA GLN A 127 -25.74 33.49 -22.02
C GLN A 127 -24.41 34.22 -21.74
N ARG A 128 -23.31 33.49 -21.65
CA ARG A 128 -21.93 34.01 -21.55
C ARG A 128 -20.96 33.14 -22.34
N ASP A 129 -20.17 33.78 -23.20
CA ASP A 129 -19.15 33.10 -24.00
C ASP A 129 -17.80 33.11 -23.26
N ILE A 130 -17.14 31.96 -23.27
CA ILE A 130 -15.93 31.66 -22.50
C ILE A 130 -14.90 31.07 -23.45
N ALA A 131 -13.77 31.74 -23.61
CA ALA A 131 -12.64 31.21 -24.36
C ALA A 131 -11.71 30.42 -23.43
N LEU A 132 -11.49 29.15 -23.75
CA LEU A 132 -10.66 28.21 -23.01
C LEU A 132 -9.36 27.96 -23.81
N PRO A 133 -8.18 28.38 -23.32
CA PRO A 133 -6.90 28.02 -23.92
C PRO A 133 -6.56 26.57 -23.56
N VAL A 134 -6.54 25.65 -24.53
CA VAL A 134 -6.25 24.22 -24.29
C VAL A 134 -4.98 23.83 -25.02
N ASP A 135 -3.91 23.59 -24.26
CA ASP A 135 -2.62 23.13 -24.77
C ASP A 135 -2.62 21.61 -24.92
N VAL A 136 -2.93 21.13 -26.13
CA VAL A 136 -2.95 19.71 -26.47
C VAL A 136 -1.54 19.27 -26.79
N LYS A 137 -0.84 18.61 -25.85
CA LYS A 137 0.52 18.13 -26.08
C LYS A 137 0.50 16.76 -26.75
N LEU A 138 1.60 16.42 -27.44
CA LEU A 138 1.94 15.01 -27.64
C LEU A 138 1.85 14.33 -26.26
N PRO A 139 1.04 13.27 -26.08
CA PRO A 139 1.12 12.48 -24.86
C PRO A 139 2.58 12.05 -24.72
N PRO A 140 3.28 12.37 -23.60
CA PRO A 140 4.65 11.90 -23.44
C PRO A 140 4.63 10.40 -23.66
N GLU A 141 5.47 9.89 -24.57
CA GLU A 141 5.47 8.48 -25.00
C GLU A 141 5.29 7.61 -23.76
N THR A 142 4.14 6.93 -23.67
CA THR A 142 3.75 6.21 -22.46
C THR A 142 4.89 5.24 -22.13
N PRO A 143 5.66 5.47 -21.04
CA PRO A 143 6.91 4.75 -20.86
C PRO A 143 6.61 3.26 -20.76
N THR A 144 7.48 2.43 -21.34
CA THR A 144 7.24 0.99 -21.37
C THR A 144 7.07 0.47 -19.94
N ILE A 145 6.24 -0.55 -19.72
CA ILE A 145 5.98 -1.05 -18.36
C ILE A 145 7.21 -1.71 -17.70
N CYS A 146 8.18 -2.13 -18.53
CA CYS A 146 9.45 -2.71 -18.14
C CYS A 146 10.42 -2.70 -19.33
N GLU A 147 11.73 -2.67 -19.11
CA GLU A 147 12.72 -2.44 -20.18
C GLU A 147 13.19 -3.70 -20.91
N ASN A 148 13.19 -4.88 -20.27
CA ASN A 148 13.80 -6.09 -20.82
C ASN A 148 12.76 -7.12 -21.32
N PRO A 149 12.31 -7.07 -22.59
CA PRO A 149 11.33 -8.00 -23.14
C PRO A 149 11.86 -9.44 -23.31
N ALA A 150 13.15 -9.70 -23.07
CA ALA A 150 13.66 -11.08 -23.04
C ALA A 150 13.28 -11.82 -21.75
N ARG A 151 12.85 -11.11 -20.68
CA ARG A 151 12.20 -11.73 -19.52
C ARG A 151 10.73 -12.01 -19.87
N ALA A 152 10.27 -13.23 -19.62
CA ALA A 152 8.94 -13.69 -20.00
C ALA A 152 7.84 -12.90 -19.27
N TRP A 153 8.04 -12.57 -17.99
CA TRP A 153 7.12 -11.71 -17.25
C TRP A 153 7.04 -10.30 -17.84
N CYS A 154 8.15 -9.75 -18.35
CA CYS A 154 8.17 -8.42 -18.94
C CYS A 154 7.52 -8.41 -20.34
N ALA A 155 7.73 -9.46 -21.14
CA ALA A 155 7.02 -9.65 -22.40
C ALA A 155 5.49 -9.70 -22.17
N PHE A 156 5.04 -10.49 -21.18
CA PHE A 156 3.63 -10.56 -20.78
C PHE A 156 3.08 -9.19 -20.35
N LEU A 157 3.78 -8.48 -19.46
CA LEU A 157 3.35 -7.15 -19.02
C LEU A 157 3.30 -6.15 -20.16
N ARG A 158 4.27 -6.14 -21.09
CA ARG A 158 4.26 -5.26 -22.28
C ARG A 158 3.06 -5.54 -23.17
N GLU A 159 2.68 -6.80 -23.36
CA GLU A 159 1.49 -7.18 -24.10
C GLU A 159 0.21 -6.66 -23.43
N ARG A 160 0.03 -6.96 -22.12
CA ARG A 160 -1.14 -6.50 -21.35
C ARG A 160 -1.21 -4.97 -21.27
N TRP A 161 -0.07 -4.28 -21.17
CA TRP A 161 0.01 -2.82 -21.16
C TRP A 161 -0.44 -2.21 -22.50
N ALA A 162 0.00 -2.78 -23.63
CA ALA A 162 -0.44 -2.37 -24.96
C ALA A 162 -1.94 -2.61 -25.20
N GLN A 163 -2.55 -3.54 -24.46
CA GLN A 163 -3.98 -3.86 -24.47
C GLN A 163 -4.79 -3.08 -23.40
N GLU A 164 -4.18 -2.14 -22.66
CA GLU A 164 -4.78 -1.43 -21.52
C GLU A 164 -5.24 -2.35 -20.35
N GLU A 165 -4.78 -3.59 -20.32
CA GLU A 165 -5.15 -4.60 -19.32
C GLU A 165 -4.23 -4.69 -18.11
N ALA A 166 -3.07 -4.02 -18.14
CA ALA A 166 -2.16 -3.87 -17.01
C ALA A 166 -2.19 -2.42 -16.48
N ALA A 167 -2.03 -2.23 -15.17
CA ALA A 167 -2.08 -0.92 -14.54
C ALA A 167 -0.76 -0.15 -14.63
N GLY A 168 0.36 -0.86 -14.79
CA GLY A 168 1.69 -0.26 -14.74
C GLY A 168 2.00 0.40 -13.39
N ASN A 169 3.15 1.07 -13.31
CA ASN A 169 3.74 1.60 -12.09
C ASN A 169 3.84 3.14 -12.06
N LEU A 170 3.11 3.84 -12.95
CA LEU A 170 3.21 5.30 -13.15
C LEU A 170 2.98 6.16 -11.89
N GLU A 171 2.17 5.68 -10.94
CA GLU A 171 1.82 6.37 -9.69
C GLU A 171 2.34 5.64 -8.45
N ASP A 172 3.26 4.69 -8.63
CA ASP A 172 3.92 3.99 -7.54
C ASP A 172 5.33 4.54 -7.31
N PHE A 173 5.76 4.39 -6.06
CA PHE A 173 6.99 4.98 -5.60
C PHE A 173 7.91 3.93 -4.99
N TYR A 174 9.21 4.07 -5.26
CA TYR A 174 10.27 3.34 -4.57
C TYR A 174 10.87 4.23 -3.48
N ASN A 175 11.05 3.70 -2.27
CA ASN A 175 11.73 4.38 -1.18
C ASN A 175 12.83 3.53 -0.55
N ASN A 176 14.06 3.82 -0.96
CA ASN A 176 15.24 3.38 -0.23
C ASN A 176 15.40 4.15 1.09
N ARG A 177 15.68 3.43 2.18
CA ARG A 177 15.82 3.99 3.54
C ARG A 177 17.12 3.60 4.26
N ASP A 178 18.11 3.10 3.53
CA ASP A 178 19.45 2.75 4.02
C ASP A 178 20.57 3.66 3.48
N GLY A 179 20.21 4.77 2.84
CA GLY A 179 21.16 5.70 2.21
C GLY A 179 21.65 5.26 0.82
N GLY A 180 21.00 4.27 0.19
CA GLY A 180 21.37 3.73 -1.12
C GLY A 180 22.36 2.56 -1.05
N HIS A 181 22.48 1.92 0.12
CA HIS A 181 23.41 0.82 0.37
C HIS A 181 22.99 -0.46 -0.37
N ALA A 182 21.73 -0.90 -0.22
CA ALA A 182 21.11 -1.88 -1.10
C ALA A 182 20.05 -1.18 -1.95
N ASN A 183 20.31 -1.07 -3.26
CA ASN A 183 19.51 -0.20 -4.13
C ASN A 183 18.89 -0.95 -5.30
N PHE A 184 17.57 -0.84 -5.39
CA PHE A 184 16.78 -1.44 -6.45
C PHE A 184 16.93 -0.68 -7.79
N PRO A 185 17.20 -1.37 -8.91
CA PRO A 185 17.37 -0.73 -10.22
C PRO A 185 16.01 -0.34 -10.83
N ILE A 186 15.36 0.73 -10.30
CA ILE A 186 14.03 1.19 -10.72
C ILE A 186 13.86 1.35 -12.24
N ALA A 187 14.95 1.66 -12.96
CA ALA A 187 14.97 1.79 -14.41
C ALA A 187 14.53 0.51 -15.15
N GLN A 188 14.54 -0.66 -14.51
CA GLN A 188 14.01 -1.89 -15.11
C GLN A 188 12.49 -1.86 -15.33
N PHE A 189 11.75 -1.03 -14.59
CA PHE A 189 10.34 -0.68 -14.83
C PHE A 189 10.20 0.62 -15.63
N SER A 190 11.18 0.88 -16.49
CA SER A 190 11.32 2.11 -17.29
C SER A 190 11.24 3.38 -16.44
N ARG A 191 10.78 4.47 -17.05
CA ARG A 191 10.49 5.75 -16.41
C ARG A 191 9.11 5.78 -15.72
N GLN A 192 8.46 4.62 -15.50
CA GLN A 192 7.18 4.59 -14.78
C GLN A 192 7.38 4.82 -13.27
N LEU A 193 8.36 4.13 -12.67
CA LEU A 193 8.63 4.24 -11.23
C LEU A 193 9.31 5.57 -10.86
N ARG A 194 8.87 6.13 -9.74
CA ARG A 194 9.44 7.35 -9.16
C ARG A 194 10.17 7.02 -7.85
N ALA A 195 11.45 7.37 -7.75
CA ALA A 195 12.16 7.36 -6.48
C ALA A 195 11.65 8.49 -5.58
N LEU A 196 11.35 8.18 -4.31
CA LEU A 196 11.29 9.18 -3.26
C LEU A 196 12.71 9.56 -2.83
N ALA A 197 12.85 10.75 -2.24
CA ALA A 197 14.11 11.16 -1.65
C ALA A 197 14.60 10.09 -0.65
N GLY A 198 15.79 9.56 -0.91
CA GLY A 198 16.44 8.60 -0.03
C GLY A 198 16.76 9.23 1.33
N GLY A 199 17.01 8.38 2.31
CA GLY A 199 17.49 8.80 3.61
C GLY A 199 17.90 7.58 4.43
N HIS A 200 18.35 7.81 5.67
CA HIS A 200 18.65 6.72 6.60
C HIS A 200 17.59 6.74 7.71
N ALA A 201 16.61 5.84 7.64
CA ALA A 201 15.51 5.77 8.60
C ALA A 201 14.99 4.33 8.72
N THR A 202 14.85 3.85 9.94
CA THR A 202 14.49 2.46 10.21
C THR A 202 12.98 2.22 10.07
N LEU A 203 12.18 3.13 10.63
CA LEU A 203 10.73 3.18 10.50
C LEU A 203 10.29 4.29 9.54
N VAL A 204 9.19 4.07 8.82
CA VAL A 204 8.65 5.00 7.83
C VAL A 204 7.25 5.44 8.24
N SER A 205 6.94 6.73 8.05
CA SER A 205 5.58 7.25 8.26
C SER A 205 4.74 7.01 7.01
N PRO A 206 3.46 6.67 7.13
CA PRO A 206 2.60 6.48 5.97
C PRO A 206 2.49 7.77 5.13
N TRP A 207 2.37 7.59 3.83
CA TRP A 207 2.16 8.64 2.83
C TRP A 207 0.76 8.43 2.27
N PRO A 208 -0.28 9.12 2.78
CA PRO A 208 -1.68 8.75 2.54
C PRO A 208 -2.14 8.80 1.07
N THR A 209 -1.35 9.40 0.19
CA THR A 209 -1.65 9.60 -1.24
C THR A 209 -0.64 8.90 -2.16
N ARG A 210 0.13 7.92 -1.67
CA ARG A 210 1.17 7.23 -2.44
C ARG A 210 1.24 5.75 -2.06
N ASN A 211 1.25 4.89 -3.06
CA ASN A 211 1.67 3.49 -2.90
C ASN A 211 3.20 3.47 -2.85
N VAL A 212 3.79 2.86 -1.83
CA VAL A 212 5.25 2.85 -1.67
C VAL A 212 5.76 1.44 -1.43
N VAL A 213 6.64 0.97 -2.31
CA VAL A 213 7.54 -0.16 -2.01
C VAL A 213 8.85 0.42 -1.51
N GLY A 214 9.43 -0.17 -0.48
CA GLY A 214 10.72 0.30 0.01
C GLY A 214 11.55 -0.78 0.68
N ASN A 215 12.78 -0.43 1.00
CA ASN A 215 13.71 -1.26 1.74
C ASN A 215 14.50 -0.43 2.73
N ALA A 216 14.90 -1.03 3.86
CA ALA A 216 15.93 -0.48 4.72
C ALA A 216 16.86 -1.61 5.17
N SER A 217 17.99 -1.75 4.47
CA SER A 217 18.89 -2.89 4.62
C SER A 217 19.89 -2.68 5.76
N VAL A 218 19.31 -2.36 6.92
CA VAL A 218 19.93 -1.86 8.15
C VAL A 218 19.74 -2.90 9.26
N TYR A 219 20.76 -3.04 10.10
CA TYR A 219 20.73 -3.86 11.31
C TYR A 219 21.02 -3.01 12.53
N TYR A 220 20.23 -3.15 13.60
CA TYR A 220 20.48 -2.44 14.84
C TYR A 220 21.68 -3.08 15.55
N GLN A 221 22.76 -2.31 15.74
CA GLN A 221 23.96 -2.77 16.44
C GLN A 221 23.96 -2.20 17.86
N GLY A 222 23.52 -2.99 18.84
CA GLY A 222 23.44 -2.58 20.25
C GLY A 222 23.03 -3.73 21.17
N PRO A 223 22.70 -3.45 22.46
CA PRO A 223 22.30 -4.49 23.42
C PRO A 223 21.03 -5.26 23.05
N PHE A 224 20.26 -4.75 22.09
CA PHE A 224 19.05 -5.37 21.52
C PHE A 224 19.25 -5.64 20.02
N ALA A 225 20.44 -6.10 19.63
CA ALA A 225 20.83 -6.24 18.23
C ALA A 225 19.79 -7.04 17.44
N ALA A 226 19.27 -6.47 16.36
CA ALA A 226 18.09 -7.00 15.67
C ALA A 226 17.96 -6.40 14.26
N ASN A 227 17.30 -7.13 13.35
CA ASN A 227 16.78 -6.49 12.15
C ASN A 227 15.66 -5.50 12.49
N MET A 228 15.32 -4.64 11.53
CA MET A 228 14.33 -3.57 11.75
C MET A 228 12.92 -4.11 12.01
N GLU A 229 12.53 -5.23 11.42
CA GLU A 229 11.20 -5.82 11.62
C GLU A 229 10.99 -6.29 13.06
N ARG A 230 12.02 -6.92 13.64
CA ARG A 230 12.04 -7.29 15.07
C ARG A 230 12.20 -6.07 15.98
N PHE A 231 13.08 -5.13 15.63
CA PHE A 231 13.31 -3.90 16.40
C PHE A 231 12.03 -3.06 16.53
N HIS A 232 11.31 -2.81 15.43
CA HIS A 232 10.03 -2.09 15.41
C HIS A 232 8.84 -2.89 15.96
N SER A 233 9.14 -3.95 16.70
CA SER A 233 8.17 -4.79 17.40
C SER A 233 8.51 -4.91 18.88
N PHE A 234 9.46 -4.11 19.39
CA PHE A 234 9.76 -4.00 20.82
C PHE A 234 8.74 -3.13 21.59
N THR A 235 7.99 -2.27 20.89
CA THR A 235 6.93 -1.45 21.49
C THR A 235 5.64 -1.50 20.67
N ASN A 236 4.49 -1.44 21.36
CA ASN A 236 3.17 -1.45 20.73
C ASN A 236 3.01 -0.26 19.75
N ALA A 237 3.57 0.91 20.08
CA ALA A 237 3.48 2.12 19.25
C ALA A 237 4.19 1.99 17.88
N GLU A 238 5.30 1.26 17.82
CA GLU A 238 5.98 0.91 16.57
C GLU A 238 5.22 -0.17 15.80
N PHE A 239 4.65 -1.16 16.50
CA PHE A 239 3.76 -2.17 15.91
C PHE A 239 2.56 -1.52 15.22
N ASP A 240 1.90 -0.57 15.88
CA ASP A 240 0.79 0.20 15.33
C ASP A 240 1.23 1.08 14.14
N ALA A 241 2.49 1.55 14.13
CA ALA A 241 3.03 2.28 12.99
C ALA A 241 3.18 1.38 11.76
N LYS A 242 3.65 0.14 11.94
CA LYS A 242 3.72 -0.86 10.86
C LYS A 242 2.35 -1.17 10.27
N VAL A 243 1.32 -1.30 11.13
CA VAL A 243 -0.08 -1.49 10.68
C VAL A 243 -0.56 -0.29 9.86
N ARG A 244 -0.33 0.95 10.33
CA ARG A 244 -0.70 2.16 9.56
C ARG A 244 0.02 2.29 8.22
N VAL A 245 1.26 1.82 8.13
CA VAL A 245 2.04 1.77 6.87
C VAL A 245 1.41 0.75 5.91
N TYR A 246 1.08 -0.44 6.39
CA TYR A 246 0.42 -1.49 5.60
C TYR A 246 -0.96 -1.06 5.06
N GLU A 247 -1.80 -0.47 5.92
CA GLU A 247 -3.13 0.04 5.56
C GLU A 247 -3.06 1.27 4.62
N ALA A 248 -1.93 1.98 4.60
CA ALA A 248 -1.65 3.05 3.64
C ALA A 248 -1.11 2.54 2.28
N ASN A 249 -1.25 1.25 1.96
CA ASN A 249 -0.74 0.60 0.75
C ASN A 249 0.79 0.61 0.61
N HIS A 250 1.53 0.48 1.72
CA HIS A 250 2.99 0.40 1.67
C HIS A 250 3.49 -1.01 1.95
N VAL A 251 4.57 -1.40 1.27
CA VAL A 251 5.27 -2.67 1.46
C VAL A 251 6.75 -2.38 1.64
N PHE A 252 7.23 -2.44 2.88
CA PHE A 252 8.65 -2.29 3.21
C PHE A 252 9.29 -3.64 3.48
N TRP A 253 10.45 -3.87 2.88
CA TRP A 253 11.23 -5.10 3.02
C TRP A 253 12.52 -4.88 3.81
N TYR A 254 12.90 -5.89 4.59
CA TYR A 254 14.06 -5.84 5.46
C TYR A 254 14.80 -7.19 5.49
N PRO A 255 16.14 -7.22 5.42
CA PRO A 255 16.91 -8.44 5.60
C PRO A 255 16.82 -8.92 7.07
N ALA A 256 16.68 -10.23 7.27
CA ALA A 256 16.68 -10.85 8.60
C ALA A 256 17.98 -10.60 9.38
N HIS A 257 19.10 -10.49 8.66
CA HIS A 257 20.45 -10.64 9.22
C HIS A 257 20.47 -11.85 10.18
N THR A 258 21.10 -11.74 11.35
CA THR A 258 21.31 -12.84 12.29
C THR A 258 20.05 -13.38 12.96
N ASP A 259 18.88 -12.76 12.78
CA ASP A 259 17.63 -13.19 13.44
C ASP A 259 16.99 -14.44 12.80
N ILE A 260 17.49 -14.89 11.64
CA ILE A 260 17.16 -16.18 11.00
C ILE A 260 18.45 -16.88 10.50
N PHE A 261 19.50 -16.95 11.33
CA PHE A 261 20.70 -17.77 11.06
C PHE A 261 21.29 -18.37 12.33
N GLY A 262 21.61 -19.68 12.31
CA GLY A 262 22.46 -20.40 13.27
C GLY A 262 21.92 -20.53 14.70
N SER A 263 21.54 -19.41 15.31
CA SER A 263 20.87 -19.32 16.61
C SER A 263 19.40 -19.77 16.54
N GLY A 264 18.77 -19.72 15.36
CA GLY A 264 17.38 -20.08 15.12
C GLY A 264 16.58 -18.91 14.54
N ASP A 265 15.27 -18.97 14.71
CA ASP A 265 14.33 -17.89 14.41
C ASP A 265 14.04 -17.10 15.70
N LEU A 266 14.53 -15.86 15.74
CA LEU A 266 14.48 -15.00 16.93
C LEU A 266 13.32 -14.01 16.92
N PHE A 267 12.33 -14.17 16.04
CA PHE A 267 11.15 -13.30 15.95
C PHE A 267 10.09 -13.65 16.99
N HIS A 268 9.61 -12.65 17.74
CA HIS A 268 8.55 -12.79 18.75
C HIS A 268 7.13 -12.89 18.19
N PHE A 269 6.96 -12.69 16.88
CA PHE A 269 5.66 -12.62 16.19
C PHE A 269 5.79 -13.09 14.73
N ASN A 270 4.67 -13.32 14.05
CA ASN A 270 4.58 -13.46 12.60
C ASN A 270 3.41 -12.60 12.10
N ALA A 271 3.57 -11.83 11.03
CA ALA A 271 2.51 -10.94 10.56
C ALA A 271 2.48 -10.85 9.03
N ALA A 272 1.28 -10.70 8.46
CA ALA A 272 1.09 -10.44 7.03
C ALA A 272 1.66 -9.09 6.56
N TYR A 273 1.93 -8.19 7.51
CA TYR A 273 2.50 -6.86 7.36
C TYR A 273 3.96 -6.76 7.84
N SER A 274 4.64 -7.90 8.03
CA SER A 274 6.06 -8.01 8.34
C SER A 274 6.74 -8.72 7.19
N ASN A 275 7.60 -8.01 6.46
CA ASN A 275 8.16 -8.47 5.20
C ASN A 275 9.68 -8.59 5.33
N THR A 276 10.12 -9.73 5.83
CA THR A 276 11.53 -10.06 6.03
C THR A 276 12.02 -11.01 4.95
N THR A 277 13.27 -10.87 4.50
CA THR A 277 13.97 -11.87 3.67
C THR A 277 15.06 -12.60 4.45
N VAL A 278 15.35 -13.86 4.09
CA VAL A 278 16.47 -14.62 4.68
C VAL A 278 17.76 -14.17 4.02
N GLY A 279 18.61 -13.45 4.74
CA GLY A 279 19.84 -12.90 4.19
C GLY A 279 20.37 -11.71 4.98
N SER A 280 21.34 -11.02 4.38
CA SER A 280 21.82 -9.70 4.80
C SER A 280 21.46 -8.67 3.72
N SER A 281 22.01 -7.46 3.80
CA SER A 281 21.71 -6.36 2.86
C SER A 281 21.77 -6.80 1.40
N GLY A 282 20.71 -6.51 0.65
CA GLY A 282 20.52 -6.90 -0.74
C GLY A 282 19.58 -8.09 -0.95
N SER A 283 19.41 -8.97 0.05
CA SER A 283 18.52 -10.15 -0.07
C SER A 283 17.05 -9.80 -0.33
N GLU A 284 16.64 -8.61 0.07
CA GLU A 284 15.30 -8.07 -0.11
C GLU A 284 14.99 -7.54 -1.52
N MET A 285 16.00 -7.41 -2.40
CA MET A 285 15.81 -6.81 -3.74
C MET A 285 14.91 -7.64 -4.66
N ASP A 286 14.95 -8.97 -4.56
CA ASP A 286 14.07 -9.87 -5.33
C ASP A 286 12.60 -9.69 -4.93
N GLU A 287 12.31 -9.52 -3.64
CA GLU A 287 10.94 -9.25 -3.18
C GLU A 287 10.46 -7.83 -3.53
N VAL A 288 11.37 -6.85 -3.61
CA VAL A 288 11.08 -5.52 -4.19
C VAL A 288 10.74 -5.65 -5.69
N GLU A 289 11.47 -6.45 -6.48
CA GLU A 289 11.12 -6.72 -7.89
C GLU A 289 9.72 -7.32 -7.98
N ARG A 290 9.46 -8.38 -7.22
CA ARG A 290 8.19 -9.11 -7.22
C ARG A 290 7.02 -8.23 -6.79
N THR A 291 7.22 -7.34 -5.82
CA THR A 291 6.20 -6.37 -5.40
C THR A 291 5.82 -5.43 -6.56
N PHE A 292 6.80 -4.90 -7.29
CA PHE A 292 6.55 -4.04 -8.46
C PHE A 292 6.00 -4.80 -9.68
N ILE A 293 6.31 -6.09 -9.85
CA ILE A 293 5.66 -6.95 -10.86
C ILE A 293 4.17 -7.09 -10.54
N VAL A 294 3.81 -7.41 -9.29
CA VAL A 294 2.40 -7.48 -8.86
C VAL A 294 1.69 -6.16 -9.09
N TRP A 295 2.30 -5.04 -8.69
CA TRP A 295 1.69 -3.72 -8.83
C TRP A 295 1.49 -3.34 -10.30
N ALA A 296 2.44 -3.67 -11.19
CA ALA A 296 2.30 -3.46 -12.62
C ALA A 296 1.22 -4.36 -13.24
N ALA A 297 1.13 -5.61 -12.77
CA ALA A 297 0.32 -6.69 -13.34
C ALA A 297 -1.19 -6.57 -13.06
N PHE A 298 -1.61 -5.94 -11.97
CA PHE A 298 -3.04 -5.74 -11.72
C PHE A 298 -3.73 -5.06 -12.90
N ARG A 299 -5.00 -5.40 -13.15
CA ARG A 299 -5.84 -4.62 -14.08
C ARG A 299 -6.02 -3.18 -13.55
N PRO A 300 -6.11 -2.15 -14.42
CA PRO A 300 -6.19 -0.75 -13.96
C PRO A 300 -7.33 -0.45 -12.99
N ASP A 301 -8.50 -1.05 -13.23
CA ASP A 301 -9.71 -0.96 -12.41
C ASP A 301 -9.55 -1.66 -11.05
N VAL A 302 -8.94 -2.85 -11.05
CA VAL A 302 -8.61 -3.60 -9.83
C VAL A 302 -7.60 -2.84 -8.97
N LYS A 303 -6.49 -2.38 -9.55
CA LYS A 303 -5.47 -1.63 -8.79
C LYS A 303 -6.05 -0.37 -8.16
N MET A 304 -6.82 0.39 -8.94
CA MET A 304 -7.52 1.58 -8.44
C MET A 304 -8.42 1.24 -7.25
N ARG A 305 -9.24 0.18 -7.37
CA ARG A 305 -10.13 -0.27 -6.30
C ARG A 305 -9.39 -0.77 -5.05
N LEU A 306 -8.25 -1.42 -5.20
CA LEU A 306 -7.39 -1.85 -4.08
C LEU A 306 -6.77 -0.65 -3.38
N VAL A 307 -6.23 0.32 -4.13
CA VAL A 307 -5.63 1.54 -3.59
C VAL A 307 -6.64 2.36 -2.80
N GLU A 308 -7.81 2.64 -3.37
CA GLU A 308 -8.92 3.36 -2.72
C GLU A 308 -9.39 2.73 -1.39
N ARG A 309 -9.13 1.44 -1.19
CA ARG A 309 -9.62 0.66 -0.04
C ARG A 309 -8.51 0.24 0.94
N GLY A 310 -7.27 0.67 0.72
CA GLY A 310 -6.12 0.28 1.57
C GLY A 310 -5.72 -1.19 1.44
N LEU A 311 -6.05 -1.84 0.32
CA LEU A 311 -5.92 -3.29 0.14
C LEU A 311 -4.80 -3.71 -0.81
N LEU A 312 -4.06 -2.76 -1.40
CA LEU A 312 -2.99 -3.10 -2.33
C LEU A 312 -1.90 -3.92 -1.62
N ALA A 313 -1.42 -3.45 -0.47
CA ALA A 313 -0.39 -4.17 0.30
C ALA A 313 -0.89 -5.54 0.84
N PRO A 314 -2.11 -5.67 1.43
CA PRO A 314 -2.69 -6.97 1.76
C PRO A 314 -2.76 -7.98 0.61
N ILE A 315 -3.32 -7.59 -0.54
CA ILE A 315 -3.47 -8.52 -1.67
C ILE A 315 -2.12 -8.83 -2.32
N THR A 316 -1.17 -7.89 -2.34
CA THR A 316 0.21 -8.18 -2.76
C THR A 316 0.89 -9.19 -1.84
N GLN A 317 0.78 -9.05 -0.52
CA GLN A 317 1.36 -10.03 0.41
C GLN A 317 0.71 -11.42 0.31
N MET A 318 -0.60 -11.49 0.02
CA MET A 318 -1.26 -12.75 -0.34
C MET A 318 -0.64 -13.38 -1.60
N LEU A 319 -0.52 -12.61 -2.69
CA LEU A 319 0.00 -13.09 -3.99
C LEU A 319 1.44 -13.58 -3.89
N LEU A 320 2.32 -12.83 -3.22
CA LEU A 320 3.72 -13.20 -3.04
C LEU A 320 3.87 -14.51 -2.25
N ARG A 321 3.09 -14.67 -1.18
CA ARG A 321 3.04 -15.90 -0.37
C ARG A 321 2.45 -17.09 -1.15
N ARG A 322 1.34 -16.88 -1.88
CA ARG A 322 0.72 -17.93 -2.69
C ARG A 322 1.62 -18.41 -3.83
N ASN A 323 2.37 -17.52 -4.47
CA ASN A 323 3.27 -17.85 -5.58
C ASN A 323 4.54 -18.63 -5.14
N ARG A 324 4.91 -18.57 -3.85
CA ARG A 324 6.07 -19.30 -3.28
C ARG A 324 5.86 -20.80 -3.16
N VAL A 325 4.60 -21.24 -3.14
CA VAL A 325 4.20 -22.66 -3.09
C VAL A 325 3.44 -23.03 -4.35
N ASP A 326 3.32 -24.33 -4.65
CA ASP A 326 2.70 -24.77 -5.90
C ASP A 326 1.17 -24.96 -5.75
N SER A 327 0.67 -25.55 -4.66
CA SER A 327 -0.77 -25.77 -4.45
C SER A 327 -1.45 -24.78 -3.49
N VAL A 328 -2.79 -24.74 -3.52
CA VAL A 328 -3.60 -24.01 -2.52
C VAL A 328 -3.55 -24.71 -1.16
N ALA A 329 -3.40 -26.04 -1.12
CA ALA A 329 -3.21 -26.76 0.12
C ALA A 329 -1.92 -26.30 0.82
N ASP A 330 -0.81 -26.16 0.09
CA ASP A 330 0.47 -25.67 0.62
C ASP A 330 0.39 -24.22 1.12
N TYR A 331 -0.46 -23.39 0.49
CA TYR A 331 -0.72 -22.02 0.96
C TYR A 331 -1.32 -22.03 2.37
N LEU A 332 -2.18 -23.00 2.64
CA LEU A 332 -2.79 -23.25 3.94
C LEU A 332 -1.85 -24.08 4.85
N THR A 333 -0.54 -23.81 4.83
CA THR A 333 0.47 -24.41 5.71
C THR A 333 1.58 -23.42 6.07
N GLY A 334 2.43 -23.76 7.05
CA GLY A 334 3.61 -22.97 7.39
C GLY A 334 4.58 -22.69 6.23
N ALA A 335 4.54 -23.48 5.13
CA ALA A 335 5.43 -23.32 3.98
C ALA A 335 5.27 -21.96 3.28
N ALA A 336 4.03 -21.47 3.12
CA ALA A 336 3.76 -20.15 2.55
C ALA A 336 3.83 -19.01 3.58
N HIS A 337 4.00 -19.35 4.86
CA HIS A 337 3.96 -18.40 5.99
C HIS A 337 5.24 -18.36 6.83
N PRO A 338 6.44 -18.27 6.22
CA PRO A 338 7.68 -18.18 6.96
C PRO A 338 7.80 -16.82 7.68
N SER A 339 8.69 -16.77 8.68
CA SER A 339 9.14 -15.52 9.32
C SER A 339 10.01 -14.66 8.41
N GLY A 340 10.73 -15.29 7.47
CA GLY A 340 11.54 -14.64 6.46
C GLY A 340 11.47 -15.40 5.14
N MET A 341 11.34 -14.65 4.06
CA MET A 341 11.25 -15.16 2.69
C MET A 341 12.64 -15.54 2.19
N SER A 342 12.87 -16.81 1.89
CA SER A 342 14.09 -17.28 1.19
C SER A 342 14.02 -16.99 -0.31
N ASP A 343 15.15 -16.93 -1.00
CA ASP A 343 15.19 -16.80 -2.46
C ASP A 343 14.39 -17.92 -3.16
N ILE A 344 13.82 -17.62 -4.32
CA ILE A 344 13.28 -18.68 -5.20
C ILE A 344 14.47 -19.34 -5.90
N PRO A 345 14.59 -20.69 -5.89
CA PRO A 345 15.67 -21.37 -6.59
C PRO A 345 15.77 -20.91 -8.05
N ALA A 346 16.98 -20.56 -8.51
CA ALA A 346 17.20 -19.89 -9.80
C ALA A 346 16.53 -20.61 -11.00
N ALA A 347 16.50 -21.95 -10.99
CA ALA A 347 15.83 -22.76 -12.01
C ALA A 347 14.30 -22.53 -12.12
N ASN A 348 13.67 -21.98 -11.08
CA ASN A 348 12.25 -21.66 -11.00
C ASN A 348 11.95 -20.15 -11.03
N ALA A 349 12.95 -19.28 -10.87
CA ALA A 349 12.73 -17.84 -10.64
C ALA A 349 11.90 -17.19 -11.76
N GLU A 350 12.34 -17.28 -13.02
CA GLU A 350 11.65 -16.66 -14.16
C GLU A 350 10.22 -17.21 -14.35
N ARG A 351 10.03 -18.53 -14.17
CA ARG A 351 8.70 -19.16 -14.18
C ARG A 351 7.80 -18.57 -13.10
N LYS A 352 8.29 -18.46 -11.87
CA LYS A 352 7.52 -17.92 -10.74
C LYS A 352 7.17 -16.45 -10.92
N LEU A 353 8.05 -15.64 -11.53
CA LEU A 353 7.73 -14.24 -11.89
C LEU A 353 6.62 -14.16 -12.94
N LEU A 354 6.65 -15.01 -13.97
CA LEU A 354 5.58 -15.07 -14.97
C LEU A 354 4.24 -15.53 -14.36
N GLU A 355 4.25 -16.62 -13.57
CA GLU A 355 3.08 -17.11 -12.83
C GLU A 355 2.49 -16.01 -11.92
N LEU A 356 3.34 -15.22 -11.25
CA LEU A 356 2.93 -14.12 -10.39
C LEU A 356 2.23 -13.01 -11.20
N ALA A 357 2.82 -12.59 -12.32
CA ALA A 357 2.22 -11.57 -13.19
C ALA A 357 0.88 -12.03 -13.78
N GLN A 358 0.82 -13.28 -14.26
CA GLN A 358 -0.39 -13.85 -14.85
C GLN A 358 -1.51 -14.01 -13.81
N ALA A 359 -1.22 -14.59 -12.64
CA ALA A 359 -2.20 -14.74 -11.56
C ALA A 359 -2.71 -13.40 -11.03
N THR A 360 -1.86 -12.37 -11.01
CA THR A 360 -2.26 -11.01 -10.60
C THR A 360 -3.17 -10.34 -11.64
N ASN A 361 -2.84 -10.46 -12.93
CA ASN A 361 -3.63 -9.87 -14.02
C ASN A 361 -4.99 -10.55 -14.23
N ALA A 362 -5.10 -11.83 -13.87
CA ALA A 362 -6.34 -12.60 -13.91
C ALA A 362 -7.39 -12.16 -12.85
N ILE A 363 -7.00 -11.41 -11.81
CA ILE A 363 -7.95 -10.87 -10.83
C ILE A 363 -8.83 -9.83 -11.52
N THR A 364 -10.15 -9.98 -11.42
CA THR A 364 -11.13 -8.97 -11.85
C THR A 364 -11.69 -8.21 -10.65
N VAL A 365 -12.35 -7.07 -10.87
CA VAL A 365 -13.00 -6.31 -9.78
C VAL A 365 -14.03 -7.14 -9.01
N ARG A 366 -14.69 -8.11 -9.67
CA ARG A 366 -15.68 -9.02 -9.06
C ARG A 366 -15.05 -10.15 -8.23
N ASP A 367 -13.75 -10.38 -8.42
CA ASP A 367 -13.01 -11.54 -7.92
C ASP A 367 -11.82 -11.12 -7.03
N ILE A 368 -11.83 -9.87 -6.55
CA ILE A 368 -10.90 -9.39 -5.52
C ILE A 368 -11.01 -10.32 -4.30
N PRO A 369 -9.89 -10.86 -3.78
CA PRO A 369 -9.92 -11.75 -2.62
C PRO A 369 -10.48 -11.06 -1.35
N PRO A 370 -11.06 -11.84 -0.42
CA PRO A 370 -11.58 -11.29 0.84
C PRO A 370 -10.44 -10.94 1.79
N LEU A 371 -10.77 -10.36 2.94
CA LEU A 371 -9.84 -10.08 4.03
C LEU A 371 -10.23 -10.88 5.27
N ALA A 372 -9.35 -11.77 5.71
CA ALA A 372 -9.41 -12.30 7.07
C ALA A 372 -9.11 -11.18 8.06
N ARG A 373 -9.87 -11.12 9.16
CA ARG A 373 -9.59 -10.26 10.30
C ARG A 373 -9.80 -10.99 11.61
N LEU A 374 -8.94 -10.72 12.59
CA LEU A 374 -8.98 -11.32 13.92
C LEU A 374 -9.54 -10.36 14.95
N ARG A 375 -10.44 -10.89 15.79
CA ARG A 375 -10.91 -10.26 17.03
C ARG A 375 -10.74 -11.23 18.19
N VAL A 376 -10.16 -10.77 19.30
CA VAL A 376 -10.13 -11.52 20.56
C VAL A 376 -11.49 -11.42 21.24
N VAL A 377 -12.09 -12.57 21.57
CA VAL A 377 -13.36 -12.65 22.31
C VAL A 377 -13.09 -12.83 23.81
N SER A 378 -12.15 -13.71 24.15
CA SER A 378 -11.64 -13.91 25.52
C SER A 378 -10.23 -14.48 25.45
N GLU A 379 -9.38 -14.17 26.43
CA GLU A 379 -8.04 -14.74 26.50
C GLU A 379 -7.52 -14.82 27.94
N ASP A 380 -6.67 -15.80 28.19
CA ASP A 380 -5.97 -15.98 29.46
C ASP A 380 -4.74 -15.05 29.61
N PHE A 381 -4.23 -14.51 28.50
CA PHE A 381 -3.12 -13.55 28.49
C PHE A 381 -3.58 -12.20 29.06
N THR A 382 -2.71 -11.55 29.83
CA THR A 382 -3.09 -10.31 30.52
C THR A 382 -2.18 -9.14 30.15
N GLY A 383 -2.68 -7.90 30.29
CA GLY A 383 -1.85 -6.70 30.17
C GLY A 383 -0.80 -6.57 31.28
N ALA A 384 -0.97 -7.29 32.39
CA ALA A 384 0.08 -7.47 33.38
C ALA A 384 1.29 -8.20 32.76
N ASP A 385 2.47 -8.01 33.34
CA ASP A 385 3.73 -8.61 32.92
C ASP A 385 4.18 -8.35 31.46
N ARG A 386 3.44 -7.55 30.67
CA ARG A 386 3.68 -7.29 29.22
C ARG A 386 3.54 -8.56 28.36
N GLU A 387 2.46 -9.32 28.54
CA GLU A 387 2.13 -10.46 27.67
C GLU A 387 1.42 -10.04 26.36
N LEU A 388 0.68 -8.92 26.37
CA LEU A 388 -0.04 -8.38 25.19
C LEU A 388 0.88 -7.51 24.31
N LEU A 389 1.60 -8.14 23.37
CA LEU A 389 2.55 -7.45 22.49
C LEU A 389 1.86 -6.54 21.47
N ALA A 390 0.84 -7.04 20.77
CA ALA A 390 0.02 -6.27 19.86
C ALA A 390 -1.31 -6.96 19.56
N THR A 391 -2.36 -6.18 19.29
CA THR A 391 -3.69 -6.68 18.89
C THR A 391 -4.26 -5.72 17.85
N ASN A 392 -4.48 -6.19 16.64
CA ASN A 392 -5.12 -5.45 15.56
C ASN A 392 -5.84 -6.41 14.61
N ALA A 393 -6.59 -5.87 13.64
CA ALA A 393 -7.39 -6.67 12.71
C ALA A 393 -6.57 -7.71 11.91
N TRP A 394 -5.28 -7.43 11.64
CA TRP A 394 -4.42 -8.29 10.82
C TRP A 394 -3.61 -9.30 11.64
N GLY A 395 -3.49 -9.11 12.96
CA GLY A 395 -2.75 -10.02 13.80
C GLY A 395 -2.83 -9.74 15.30
N VAL A 396 -2.63 -10.80 16.07
CA VAL A 396 -2.76 -10.84 17.53
C VAL A 396 -1.56 -11.57 18.11
N HIS A 397 -0.68 -10.83 18.78
CA HIS A 397 0.66 -11.29 19.14
C HIS A 397 0.86 -11.29 20.66
N ARG A 398 1.37 -12.41 21.20
CA ARG A 398 1.48 -12.65 22.65
C ARG A 398 2.86 -13.17 23.05
N ILE A 399 3.33 -12.76 24.23
CA ILE A 399 4.55 -13.27 24.87
C ILE A 399 4.14 -14.00 26.15
N TRP A 400 4.49 -15.28 26.27
CA TRP A 400 4.09 -16.13 27.39
C TRP A 400 5.09 -16.04 28.55
N ARG A 401 4.76 -15.26 29.58
CA ARG A 401 5.68 -14.93 30.68
C ARG A 401 5.32 -15.59 32.00
N ARG A 402 4.03 -15.79 32.25
CA ARG A 402 3.50 -16.39 33.48
C ARG A 402 3.70 -17.91 33.51
N GLU A 403 3.70 -18.49 34.71
CA GLU A 403 4.26 -19.83 35.04
C GLU A 403 3.32 -21.02 34.81
N ASP A 404 2.21 -20.80 34.13
CA ASP A 404 1.23 -21.82 33.73
C ASP A 404 1.73 -22.69 32.54
N ALA A 405 1.33 -23.96 32.53
CA ALA A 405 1.66 -24.90 31.44
C ALA A 405 0.81 -24.71 30.18
N GLN A 406 -0.41 -24.17 30.34
CA GLN A 406 -1.44 -24.12 29.31
C GLN A 406 -2.18 -22.77 29.33
N ARG A 407 -2.55 -22.28 28.14
CA ARG A 407 -3.33 -21.06 27.93
C ARG A 407 -4.44 -21.28 26.90
N GLU A 408 -5.55 -20.60 27.08
CA GLU A 408 -6.65 -20.52 26.13
C GLU A 408 -6.82 -19.09 25.56
N VAL A 409 -7.23 -19.03 24.29
CA VAL A 409 -7.82 -17.86 23.64
C VAL A 409 -9.07 -18.29 22.88
N VAL A 410 -10.08 -17.42 22.81
CA VAL A 410 -11.16 -17.51 21.83
C VAL A 410 -11.00 -16.37 20.84
N LEU A 411 -10.80 -16.71 19.57
CA LEU A 411 -10.69 -15.77 18.46
C LEU A 411 -11.93 -15.86 17.57
N SER A 412 -12.27 -14.76 16.94
CA SER A 412 -13.39 -14.67 16.00
C SER A 412 -12.96 -13.98 14.72
N ALA A 413 -13.47 -14.48 13.60
CA ALA A 413 -13.31 -13.97 12.24
C ALA A 413 -14.45 -13.04 11.81
N GLU A 414 -15.36 -12.66 12.72
CA GLU A 414 -16.59 -11.91 12.41
C GLU A 414 -16.34 -10.59 11.66
N ASP A 415 -15.23 -9.90 11.95
CA ASP A 415 -14.88 -8.63 11.29
C ASP A 415 -14.28 -8.81 9.88
N SER A 416 -14.14 -10.04 9.39
CA SER A 416 -13.65 -10.35 8.03
C SER A 416 -14.62 -9.88 6.95
N VAL A 417 -14.10 -9.40 5.83
CA VAL A 417 -14.91 -8.73 4.79
C VAL A 417 -14.58 -9.19 3.36
N ASP A 418 -15.60 -9.26 2.52
CA ASP A 418 -15.48 -9.37 1.07
C ASP A 418 -15.92 -8.05 0.41
N LEU A 419 -15.11 -7.49 -0.50
CA LEU A 419 -15.44 -6.21 -1.15
C LEU A 419 -16.64 -6.29 -2.10
N ASN A 420 -17.04 -7.50 -2.50
CA ASN A 420 -18.17 -7.78 -3.39
C ASN A 420 -19.39 -8.34 -2.63
N GLY A 421 -19.36 -8.38 -1.30
CA GLY A 421 -20.44 -8.85 -0.43
C GLY A 421 -20.71 -10.37 -0.51
N ARG A 422 -19.77 -11.15 -1.02
CA ARG A 422 -19.90 -12.62 -1.11
C ARG A 422 -19.88 -13.24 0.30
N PRO A 423 -20.64 -14.32 0.56
CA PRO A 423 -20.53 -15.09 1.80
C PRO A 423 -19.11 -15.61 2.02
N LEU A 424 -18.65 -15.60 3.26
CA LEU A 424 -17.33 -16.09 3.65
C LEU A 424 -17.40 -17.46 4.31
N THR A 425 -16.45 -18.32 4.00
CA THR A 425 -16.08 -19.48 4.83
C THR A 425 -14.70 -19.24 5.45
N TYR A 426 -14.42 -19.93 6.55
CA TYR A 426 -13.23 -19.69 7.37
C TYR A 426 -12.40 -20.97 7.53
N GLN A 427 -11.08 -20.83 7.48
CA GLN A 427 -10.13 -21.90 7.74
C GLN A 427 -9.11 -21.42 8.77
N TRP A 428 -9.00 -22.17 9.86
CA TRP A 428 -8.04 -21.95 10.93
C TRP A 428 -6.99 -23.04 10.87
N VAL A 429 -5.72 -22.65 10.71
CA VAL A 429 -4.61 -23.55 10.44
C VAL A 429 -3.49 -23.31 11.44
N VAL A 430 -2.99 -24.36 12.09
CA VAL A 430 -1.74 -24.26 12.84
C VAL A 430 -0.56 -24.24 11.85
N LEU A 431 -0.04 -23.05 11.57
CA LEU A 431 1.06 -22.84 10.64
C LEU A 431 2.39 -23.27 11.23
N ARG A 432 2.53 -23.21 12.56
CA ARG A 432 3.74 -23.56 13.28
C ARG A 432 3.41 -24.10 14.67
N GLY A 433 3.98 -25.26 15.02
CA GLY A 433 3.86 -25.85 16.35
C GLY A 433 2.66 -26.77 16.55
N SER A 434 2.23 -27.51 15.52
CA SER A 434 1.05 -28.40 15.54
C SER A 434 0.95 -29.37 16.73
N LYS A 435 2.07 -29.78 17.35
CA LYS A 435 2.10 -30.64 18.55
C LYS A 435 1.80 -29.90 19.86
N LEU A 436 1.72 -28.57 19.83
CA LEU A 436 1.56 -27.68 20.99
C LEU A 436 0.20 -26.96 20.99
N VAL A 437 -0.61 -27.13 19.95
CA VAL A 437 -1.83 -26.36 19.71
C VAL A 437 -3.01 -27.27 19.42
N LYS A 438 -4.15 -26.97 20.02
CA LYS A 438 -5.45 -27.53 19.65
C LYS A 438 -6.38 -26.39 19.25
N VAL A 439 -6.93 -26.45 18.04
CA VAL A 439 -7.90 -25.48 17.51
C VAL A 439 -9.26 -26.17 17.43
N GLU A 440 -10.30 -25.58 18.04
CA GLU A 440 -11.65 -26.15 18.08
C GLU A 440 -12.69 -25.08 17.74
N PRO A 441 -13.59 -25.30 16.76
CA PRO A 441 -14.71 -24.41 16.49
C PRO A 441 -15.60 -24.19 17.73
N VAL A 442 -16.02 -22.95 17.93
CA VAL A 442 -17.00 -22.55 18.97
C VAL A 442 -18.40 -22.42 18.37
N ASP A 443 -18.48 -22.08 17.08
CA ASP A 443 -19.71 -21.95 16.31
C ASP A 443 -19.76 -22.96 15.13
N PRO A 444 -20.97 -23.31 14.62
CA PRO A 444 -21.11 -24.31 13.56
C PRO A 444 -20.56 -23.88 12.19
N ASP A 445 -20.39 -22.57 11.95
CA ASP A 445 -19.83 -22.02 10.71
C ASP A 445 -18.30 -21.83 10.77
N GLY A 446 -17.65 -22.16 11.89
CA GLY A 446 -16.21 -22.08 12.07
C GLY A 446 -15.67 -20.64 12.07
N ARG A 447 -16.55 -19.65 12.27
CA ARG A 447 -16.22 -18.24 12.36
C ARG A 447 -15.42 -17.92 13.62
N SER A 448 -15.60 -18.66 14.70
CA SER A 448 -14.87 -18.48 15.95
C SER A 448 -14.28 -19.79 16.44
N VAL A 449 -13.07 -19.73 16.97
CA VAL A 449 -12.34 -20.89 17.49
C VAL A 449 -11.82 -20.63 18.90
N ARG A 450 -11.91 -21.67 19.72
CA ARG A 450 -11.13 -21.84 20.94
C ARG A 450 -9.79 -22.41 20.52
N ILE A 451 -8.70 -21.80 20.98
CA ILE A 451 -7.35 -22.31 20.76
C ILE A 451 -6.68 -22.50 22.10
N VAL A 452 -6.25 -23.72 22.36
CA VAL A 452 -5.55 -24.13 23.57
C VAL A 452 -4.10 -24.43 23.23
N PHE A 453 -3.17 -23.84 23.98
CA PHE A 453 -1.73 -23.94 23.77
C PHE A 453 -1.05 -24.58 24.96
N ASN A 454 -0.03 -25.40 24.72
CA ASN A 454 0.96 -25.79 25.73
C ASN A 454 2.20 -24.90 25.61
N TYR A 455 2.90 -24.63 26.72
CA TYR A 455 4.05 -23.73 26.73
C TYR A 455 5.12 -24.14 25.68
N PRO A 456 5.43 -23.28 24.70
CA PRO A 456 6.35 -23.63 23.62
C PRO A 456 7.81 -23.54 24.11
N GLN A 457 8.29 -24.66 24.66
CA GLN A 457 9.73 -24.91 24.76
C GLN A 457 10.39 -24.86 23.38
N ARG A 458 11.69 -24.58 23.33
CA ARG A 458 12.43 -24.45 22.08
C ARG A 458 12.45 -25.75 21.28
N TYR A 459 11.97 -25.71 20.04
CA TYR A 459 11.83 -26.87 19.16
C TYR A 459 12.28 -26.56 17.74
N GLN A 460 12.57 -27.61 16.96
CA GLN A 460 12.83 -27.49 15.53
C GLN A 460 11.52 -27.41 14.76
N PHE A 461 11.40 -26.45 13.85
CA PHE A 461 10.33 -26.43 12.85
C PHE A 461 10.87 -26.86 11.49
N GLU A 462 10.00 -27.44 10.66
CA GLU A 462 10.39 -27.97 9.35
C GLU A 462 10.99 -26.89 8.45
N PRO A 463 11.96 -27.25 7.58
CA PRO A 463 12.69 -26.30 6.76
C PRO A 463 11.75 -25.49 5.86
N LEU A 464 12.02 -24.19 5.72
CA LEU A 464 11.29 -23.31 4.82
C LEU A 464 11.46 -23.79 3.37
N PRO A 465 10.39 -24.20 2.66
CA PRO A 465 10.55 -24.71 1.30
C PRO A 465 10.79 -23.59 0.28
N PRO A 466 11.58 -23.84 -0.79
CA PRO A 466 12.48 -24.97 -1.01
C PRO A 466 13.91 -24.66 -0.51
N GLY A 467 14.53 -25.59 0.23
CA GLY A 467 15.96 -25.54 0.54
C GLY A 467 16.39 -24.76 1.80
N GLY A 468 15.44 -24.25 2.61
CA GLY A 468 15.75 -23.64 3.90
C GLY A 468 16.40 -24.61 4.90
N GLN A 469 17.17 -24.07 5.85
CA GLN A 469 17.69 -24.86 6.96
C GLN A 469 16.61 -25.08 8.04
N THR A 470 16.60 -26.26 8.66
CA THR A 470 15.83 -26.52 9.88
C THR A 470 16.26 -25.54 10.96
N ASN A 471 15.34 -24.68 11.39
CA ASN A 471 15.61 -23.66 12.40
C ASN A 471 14.91 -24.00 13.72
N TRP A 472 15.44 -23.45 14.80
CA TRP A 472 14.89 -23.56 16.15
C TRP A 472 14.00 -22.36 16.45
N THR A 473 12.88 -22.57 17.14
CA THR A 473 11.98 -21.49 17.58
C THR A 473 11.29 -21.86 18.91
N THR A 474 10.81 -20.85 19.62
CA THR A 474 9.87 -20.96 20.76
C THR A 474 8.49 -20.38 20.41
N ARG A 475 8.23 -20.16 19.12
CA ARG A 475 7.04 -19.48 18.63
C ARG A 475 6.03 -20.47 18.06
N VAL A 476 4.75 -20.21 18.29
CA VAL A 476 3.60 -20.89 17.70
C VAL A 476 2.84 -19.89 16.85
N ASP A 477 2.43 -20.29 15.64
CA ASP A 477 1.63 -19.46 14.73
C ASP A 477 0.35 -20.20 14.30
N VAL A 478 -0.79 -19.51 14.37
CA VAL A 478 -2.08 -19.94 13.82
C VAL A 478 -2.55 -18.90 12.80
N GLY A 479 -2.91 -19.36 11.61
CA GLY A 479 -3.44 -18.51 10.55
C GLY A 479 -4.95 -18.66 10.40
N LEU A 480 -5.63 -17.53 10.27
CA LEU A 480 -7.00 -17.44 9.76
C LEU A 480 -6.96 -17.07 8.27
N PHE A 481 -7.69 -17.84 7.46
CA PHE A 481 -7.93 -17.59 6.06
C PHE A 481 -9.44 -17.52 5.81
N ALA A 482 -9.93 -16.41 5.27
CA ALA A 482 -11.28 -16.30 4.77
C ALA A 482 -11.32 -16.72 3.29
N HIS A 483 -12.43 -17.26 2.81
CA HIS A 483 -12.63 -17.65 1.41
C HIS A 483 -14.00 -17.20 0.93
N ASN A 484 -14.05 -16.49 -0.21
CA ASN A 484 -15.28 -15.88 -0.75
C ASN A 484 -15.96 -16.69 -1.87
N GLY A 485 -15.56 -17.96 -2.02
CA GLY A 485 -15.99 -18.83 -3.11
C GLY A 485 -15.12 -18.72 -4.39
N VAL A 486 -14.17 -17.79 -4.44
CA VAL A 486 -13.25 -17.60 -5.59
C VAL A 486 -11.79 -17.64 -5.17
N ALA A 487 -11.42 -16.96 -4.08
CA ALA A 487 -10.05 -16.88 -3.59
C ALA A 487 -9.99 -16.88 -2.06
N HIS A 488 -8.85 -17.35 -1.53
CA HIS A 488 -8.48 -17.18 -0.13
C HIS A 488 -7.99 -15.75 0.12
N SER A 489 -8.18 -15.24 1.33
CA SER A 489 -7.62 -13.97 1.78
C SER A 489 -6.10 -14.04 1.99
N PRO A 490 -5.41 -12.88 2.10
CA PRO A 490 -4.21 -12.81 2.95
C PRO A 490 -4.49 -13.41 4.34
N PRO A 491 -3.48 -13.99 5.01
CA PRO A 491 -3.65 -14.53 6.35
C PRO A 491 -3.85 -13.40 7.36
N ALA A 492 -4.71 -13.60 8.35
CA ALA A 492 -4.59 -12.90 9.63
C ALA A 492 -3.94 -13.85 10.64
N LEU A 493 -2.93 -13.38 11.38
CA LEU A 493 -2.03 -14.26 12.15
C LEU A 493 -2.16 -14.06 13.66
N PHE A 494 -2.44 -15.14 14.38
CA PHE A 494 -2.30 -15.22 15.83
C PHE A 494 -0.96 -15.90 16.17
N THR A 495 -0.17 -15.28 17.03
CA THR A 495 1.16 -15.79 17.40
C THR A 495 1.41 -15.73 18.90
N VAL A 496 1.96 -16.81 19.46
CA VAL A 496 2.44 -16.91 20.85
C VAL A 496 3.92 -17.22 20.86
N PHE A 497 4.71 -16.45 21.61
CA PHE A 497 6.14 -16.65 21.81
C PHE A 497 6.46 -17.07 23.25
N GLY A 498 7.07 -18.25 23.41
CA GLY A 498 7.72 -18.67 24.67
C GLY A 498 9.12 -18.08 24.80
N LEU A 499 9.60 -17.90 26.03
CA LEU A 499 10.88 -17.23 26.29
C LEU A 499 12.08 -18.15 25.98
N ASP A 500 12.82 -17.89 24.89
CA ASP A 500 14.02 -18.67 24.48
C ASP A 500 15.15 -18.68 25.53
N GLY A 501 15.13 -17.73 26.48
CA GLY A 501 16.04 -17.66 27.62
C GLY A 501 15.79 -18.71 28.72
N GLU A 502 14.67 -19.44 28.70
CA GLU A 502 14.33 -20.43 29.73
C GLU A 502 13.66 -21.71 29.19
N THR A 503 13.90 -22.82 29.88
CA THR A 503 13.17 -24.10 29.71
C THR A 503 12.37 -24.36 30.97
N ARG A 504 11.06 -24.61 30.84
CA ARG A 504 10.15 -24.83 31.98
C ARG A 504 9.74 -26.29 32.09
N PHE A 505 9.70 -26.81 33.31
CA PHE A 505 9.31 -28.19 33.61
C PHE A 505 8.06 -28.16 34.48
N TYR A 506 7.06 -28.96 34.10
CA TYR A 506 5.75 -29.02 34.75
C TYR A 506 5.48 -30.41 35.31
N ASP A 507 4.70 -30.51 36.38
CA ASP A 507 4.13 -31.78 36.82
C ASP A 507 2.88 -32.16 36.01
N LEU A 508 2.34 -33.35 36.27
CA LEU A 508 1.14 -33.87 35.58
C LEU A 508 -0.12 -33.00 35.81
N THR A 509 -0.10 -32.06 36.76
CA THR A 509 -1.20 -31.12 37.01
C THR A 509 -1.00 -29.77 36.31
N GLY A 510 0.09 -29.61 35.54
CA GLY A 510 0.40 -28.37 34.83
C GLY A 510 1.05 -27.29 35.70
N ARG A 511 1.40 -27.59 36.96
CA ARG A 511 2.13 -26.66 37.83
C ARG A 511 3.61 -26.70 37.50
N MET A 512 4.25 -25.52 37.35
CA MET A 512 5.68 -25.44 37.11
C MET A 512 6.45 -25.93 38.34
N LEU A 513 7.31 -26.94 38.14
CA LEU A 513 8.20 -27.48 39.16
C LEU A 513 9.47 -26.64 39.27
N TRP A 514 10.06 -26.27 38.12
CA TRP A 514 11.26 -25.45 38.04
C TRP A 514 11.49 -24.92 36.61
N ARG A 515 12.38 -23.93 36.48
CA ARG A 515 12.87 -23.43 35.19
C ARG A 515 14.40 -23.44 35.13
N LYS A 516 14.94 -23.72 33.95
CA LYS A 516 16.37 -23.65 33.63
C LYS A 516 16.66 -22.45 32.74
N PRO A 517 17.58 -21.54 33.09
CA PRO A 517 18.14 -20.61 32.11
C PRO A 517 18.84 -21.38 30.99
N THR A 518 18.62 -21.02 29.73
CA THR A 518 19.22 -21.70 28.56
C THR A 518 20.67 -21.26 28.29
N GLY A 519 21.19 -20.29 29.06
CA GLY A 519 22.54 -19.74 28.91
C GLY A 519 22.68 -18.73 27.76
N ARG A 520 21.60 -18.42 27.02
CA ARG A 520 21.59 -17.41 25.96
C ARG A 520 21.46 -16.00 26.54
N PRO A 521 22.34 -15.03 26.17
CA PRO A 521 22.28 -13.67 26.70
C PRO A 521 21.04 -12.86 26.29
N ASP A 522 20.55 -13.10 25.07
CA ASP A 522 19.88 -12.08 24.26
C ASP A 522 18.45 -11.68 24.71
N HIS A 523 17.84 -12.45 25.61
CA HIS A 523 16.47 -12.21 26.07
C HIS A 523 16.30 -12.06 27.59
N ALA A 524 17.39 -12.09 28.37
CA ALA A 524 17.35 -11.94 29.83
C ALA A 524 16.80 -10.58 30.32
N ARG A 525 16.70 -9.58 29.42
CA ARG A 525 16.33 -8.19 29.70
C ARG A 525 15.11 -7.67 28.94
N LEU A 526 14.29 -8.56 28.37
CA LEU A 526 12.89 -8.23 28.01
C LEU A 526 11.95 -8.25 29.23
N LYS A 527 12.50 -8.25 30.46
CA LYS A 527 11.75 -8.11 31.72
C LYS A 527 11.40 -6.64 31.93
#